data_AF-A0A661I326-F1
#
_entry.id   AF-A0A661I326-F1
#
_cell.length_a   1.000
_cell.length_b   1.000
_cell.length_c   1.000
_cell.angle_alpha   90.00
_cell.angle_beta   90.00
_cell.angle_gamma   90.00
#
_symmetry.space_group_name_H-M   'P 1'
#
loop_
_entity.id
_entity.type
_entity.pdbx_description
1 polymer ?
#
loop_
_entity_poly.entity_id
_entity_poly.type
_entity_poly.pdbx_seq_one_letter_code
_entity_poly.pdbx_strand_id
1 'polypeptide(L)'
;NQFADTLESGTAFDIDYRLGFVLHGHEKILIRQFTDDVEAFKSALVNGTARHNTGWNEFGLPALDVAADFPWQKKRHKFILFFTDEGVGGGHEPQFQMSKYDELLSKLEDLKVKLYFYGPDTEEYRFFLRVPATEYNPVENFDNMDFSKILNTIAKSVSVSSSSPLDGGQGGVIQKDLYNIDNYVQVINVRK
;
A
#
# COMPACT_ATOMS: atom_id res chain seq x y z
N ASN A 1 4.49 -17.38 2.68
CA ASN A 1 3.98 -16.01 2.93
C ASN A 1 2.48 -16.12 2.69
N GLN A 2 1.73 -16.21 3.79
CA GLN A 2 0.34 -16.68 3.83
C GLN A 2 -0.61 -15.89 2.90
N PHE A 3 -0.28 -14.62 2.64
CA PHE A 3 -0.99 -13.73 1.71
C PHE A 3 -1.10 -14.30 0.28
N ALA A 4 0.05 -14.68 -0.24
CA ALA A 4 0.22 -15.07 -1.63
C ALA A 4 -0.17 -16.56 -1.80
N ASP A 5 0.07 -17.40 -0.78
CA ASP A 5 -0.41 -18.79 -0.71
C ASP A 5 -1.96 -18.90 -0.78
N THR A 6 -2.68 -17.96 -0.16
CA THR A 6 -4.16 -17.97 -0.13
C THR A 6 -4.77 -17.65 -1.50
N LEU A 7 -4.17 -16.73 -2.27
CA LEU A 7 -4.62 -16.38 -3.62
C LEU A 7 -4.45 -17.55 -4.61
N GLU A 8 -3.39 -18.33 -4.42
CA GLU A 8 -3.08 -19.51 -5.25
C GLU A 8 -3.96 -20.72 -4.90
N SER A 9 -4.36 -20.86 -3.63
CA SER A 9 -5.20 -21.98 -3.16
C SER A 9 -6.67 -21.96 -3.61
N GLY A 10 -7.08 -20.93 -4.37
CA GLY A 10 -8.33 -20.92 -5.13
C GLY A 10 -9.59 -20.64 -4.30
N THR A 11 -10.12 -19.43 -4.42
CA THR A 11 -11.58 -19.23 -4.32
C THR A 11 -12.23 -19.90 -5.53
N ALA A 12 -13.49 -20.37 -5.45
CA ALA A 12 -14.23 -21.03 -6.55
C ALA A 12 -14.48 -20.15 -7.82
N PHE A 13 -13.77 -19.03 -7.93
CA PHE A 13 -13.85 -18.04 -9.00
C PHE A 13 -12.43 -17.72 -9.47
N ASP A 14 -12.26 -17.58 -10.78
CA ASP A 14 -11.05 -17.04 -11.39
C ASP A 14 -10.96 -15.54 -11.07
N ILE A 15 -10.15 -15.19 -10.06
CA ILE A 15 -9.94 -13.81 -9.64
C ILE A 15 -8.73 -13.28 -10.39
N ASP A 16 -8.94 -12.28 -11.23
CA ASP A 16 -7.85 -11.50 -11.82
C ASP A 16 -7.31 -10.50 -10.78
N TYR A 17 -6.11 -10.78 -10.29
CA TYR A 17 -5.41 -9.97 -9.29
C TYR A 17 -4.01 -9.58 -9.75
N ARG A 18 -3.49 -8.51 -9.14
CA ARG A 18 -2.09 -8.10 -9.28
C ARG A 18 -1.57 -7.61 -7.93
N LEU A 19 -0.34 -8.00 -7.63
CA LEU A 19 0.32 -7.73 -6.36
C LEU A 19 1.59 -6.92 -6.58
N GLY A 20 1.82 -5.95 -5.71
CA GLY A 20 3.03 -5.16 -5.68
C GLY A 20 3.30 -4.71 -4.25
N PHE A 21 4.51 -4.23 -3.99
CA PHE A 21 4.86 -3.71 -2.68
C PHE A 21 5.81 -2.53 -2.80
N VAL A 22 5.79 -1.71 -1.75
CA VAL A 22 6.75 -0.64 -1.49
C VAL A 22 7.35 -0.94 -0.12
N LEU A 23 8.68 -1.07 -0.05
CA LEU A 23 9.43 -1.08 1.20
C LEU A 23 10.06 0.30 1.35
N HIS A 24 9.95 0.90 2.52
CA HIS A 24 10.39 2.28 2.71
C HIS A 24 11.40 2.43 3.84
N GLY A 25 12.31 3.36 3.61
CA GLY A 25 13.16 3.96 4.61
C GLY A 25 13.83 5.19 4.02
N HIS A 26 14.35 6.06 4.89
CA HIS A 26 14.85 7.37 4.43
C HIS A 26 15.94 7.31 3.34
N GLU A 27 16.79 6.29 3.33
CA GLU A 27 17.87 6.21 2.34
C GLU A 27 17.36 5.82 0.94
N LYS A 28 16.36 4.92 0.88
CA LYS A 28 15.85 4.33 -0.35
C LYS A 28 14.42 3.81 -0.18
N ILE A 29 13.65 3.94 -1.25
CA ILE A 29 12.36 3.28 -1.41
C ILE A 29 12.54 2.13 -2.40
N LEU A 30 12.24 0.90 -1.98
CA LEU A 30 12.33 -0.26 -2.86
C LEU A 30 10.93 -0.65 -3.33
N ILE A 31 10.76 -0.86 -4.63
CA ILE A 31 9.46 -1.23 -5.18
C ILE A 31 9.49 -2.52 -5.98
N ARG A 32 8.42 -3.30 -5.86
CA ARG A 32 8.05 -4.32 -6.82
C ARG A 32 6.75 -3.91 -7.47
N GLN A 33 6.81 -3.56 -8.75
CA GLN A 33 5.61 -3.29 -9.54
C GLN A 33 4.70 -4.51 -9.62
N PHE A 34 3.43 -4.26 -9.96
CA PHE A 34 2.39 -5.26 -10.09
C PHE A 34 2.80 -6.51 -10.87
N THR A 35 2.46 -7.67 -10.31
CA THR A 35 2.65 -9.00 -10.89
C THR A 35 1.45 -9.88 -10.53
N ASP A 36 1.07 -10.78 -11.43
CA ASP A 36 0.13 -11.88 -11.19
C ASP A 36 0.86 -13.15 -10.69
N ASP A 37 2.18 -13.24 -10.93
CA ASP A 37 3.05 -14.29 -10.40
C ASP A 37 3.30 -14.14 -8.88
N VAL A 38 2.56 -14.94 -8.13
CA VAL A 38 2.60 -15.08 -6.67
C VAL A 38 3.98 -15.46 -6.16
N GLU A 39 4.64 -16.44 -6.78
CA GLU A 39 5.95 -16.91 -6.35
C GLU A 39 7.02 -15.85 -6.59
N ALA A 40 6.97 -15.16 -7.73
CA ALA A 40 7.84 -14.02 -7.99
C ALA A 40 7.63 -12.89 -6.98
N PHE A 41 6.38 -12.63 -6.56
CA PHE A 41 6.08 -11.67 -5.50
C PHE A 41 6.69 -12.10 -4.15
N LYS A 42 6.45 -13.34 -3.72
CA LYS A 42 6.98 -13.89 -2.45
C LYS A 42 8.51 -13.81 -2.43
N SER A 43 9.15 -14.29 -3.50
CA SER A 43 10.60 -14.29 -3.65
C SER A 43 11.17 -12.87 -3.62
N ALA A 44 10.55 -11.92 -4.32
CA ALA A 44 10.96 -10.52 -4.29
C ALA A 44 10.88 -9.91 -2.88
N LEU A 45 9.79 -10.19 -2.16
CA LEU A 45 9.59 -9.66 -0.82
C LEU A 45 10.62 -10.22 0.18
N VAL A 46 10.82 -11.55 0.18
CA VAL A 46 11.82 -12.20 1.06
C VAL A 46 13.23 -11.68 0.77
N ASN A 47 13.60 -11.54 -0.51
CA ASN A 47 14.90 -10.99 -0.88
C ASN A 47 15.05 -9.51 -0.49
N GLY A 48 13.97 -8.72 -0.64
CA GLY A 48 13.93 -7.31 -0.28
C GLY A 48 14.04 -7.07 1.23
N THR A 49 13.45 -7.94 2.07
CA THR A 49 13.53 -7.80 3.53
C THR A 49 14.79 -8.44 4.13
N ALA A 50 15.28 -9.55 3.57
CA ALA A 50 16.47 -10.23 4.11
C ALA A 50 17.79 -9.49 3.82
N ARG A 51 17.85 -8.69 2.74
CA ARG A 51 19.07 -7.98 2.32
C ARG A 51 19.20 -6.58 2.92
N HIS A 52 18.13 -6.07 3.50
CA HIS A 52 18.07 -4.72 4.02
C HIS A 52 17.78 -4.83 5.51
N ASN A 53 18.81 -4.64 6.33
CA ASN A 53 18.62 -4.42 7.76
C ASN A 53 18.07 -3.00 7.89
N THR A 54 16.75 -2.85 7.83
CA THR A 54 16.06 -1.57 7.61
C THR A 54 16.05 -0.71 8.87
N GLY A 55 17.19 -0.50 9.54
CA GLY A 55 17.37 0.56 10.56
C GLY A 55 17.23 1.98 9.99
N TRP A 56 16.37 2.11 8.98
CA TRP A 56 16.01 3.29 8.27
C TRP A 56 14.88 3.96 9.05
N ASN A 57 15.11 5.22 9.39
CA ASN A 57 14.06 6.10 9.87
C ASN A 57 12.89 6.14 8.86
N GLU A 58 11.63 6.00 9.30
CA GLU A 58 10.51 5.75 8.39
C GLU A 58 10.19 6.95 7.52
N PHE A 59 9.80 6.65 6.28
CA PHE A 59 9.42 7.63 5.27
C PHE A 59 8.08 7.23 4.65
N GLY A 60 7.10 7.02 5.53
CA GLY A 60 5.85 6.34 5.23
C GLY A 60 4.93 7.11 4.27
N LEU A 61 4.73 8.42 4.45
CA LEU A 61 3.82 9.19 3.59
C LEU A 61 4.34 9.31 2.14
N PRO A 62 5.64 9.60 1.91
CA PRO A 62 6.20 9.56 0.56
C PRO A 62 6.17 8.16 -0.06
N ALA A 63 6.34 7.10 0.73
CA ALA A 63 6.19 5.73 0.24
C ALA A 63 4.75 5.37 -0.15
N LEU A 64 3.76 5.88 0.58
CA LEU A 64 2.34 5.75 0.25
C LEU A 64 2.01 6.46 -1.07
N ASP A 65 2.61 7.62 -1.33
CA ASP A 65 2.51 8.32 -2.61
C ASP A 65 3.05 7.46 -3.77
N VAL A 66 4.21 6.83 -3.59
CA VAL A 66 4.80 5.90 -4.56
C VAL A 66 3.87 4.71 -4.83
N ALA A 67 3.22 4.16 -3.79
CA ALA A 67 2.23 3.09 -3.97
C ALA A 67 1.00 3.57 -4.76
N ALA A 68 0.56 4.81 -4.54
CA ALA A 68 -0.53 5.43 -5.30
C ALA A 68 -0.16 5.65 -6.79
N ASP A 69 1.14 5.74 -7.12
CA ASP A 69 1.64 5.93 -8.49
C ASP A 69 1.83 4.67 -9.33
N PHE A 70 1.62 3.50 -8.73
CA PHE A 70 1.64 2.23 -9.43
C PHE A 70 0.67 2.25 -10.63
N PRO A 71 0.88 1.39 -11.65
CA PRO A 71 0.05 1.38 -12.85
C PRO A 71 -1.31 0.73 -12.60
N TRP A 72 -2.14 1.40 -11.80
CA TRP A 72 -3.49 0.98 -11.45
C TRP A 72 -4.38 0.91 -12.69
N GLN A 73 -5.10 -0.20 -12.83
CA GLN A 73 -6.07 -0.37 -13.91
C GLN A 73 -7.39 0.35 -13.58
N LYS A 74 -8.04 0.87 -14.62
CA LYS A 74 -9.42 1.36 -14.53
C LYS A 74 -10.38 0.20 -14.25
N LYS A 75 -11.52 0.50 -13.64
CA LYS A 75 -12.59 -0.47 -13.32
C LYS A 75 -12.14 -1.68 -12.48
N ARG A 76 -11.15 -1.50 -11.61
CA ARG A 76 -10.69 -2.51 -10.64
C ARG A 76 -10.82 -1.99 -9.23
N HIS A 77 -11.04 -2.90 -8.27
CA HIS A 77 -10.81 -2.58 -6.88
C HIS A 77 -9.33 -2.33 -6.65
N LYS A 78 -9.01 -1.28 -5.88
CA LYS A 78 -7.65 -0.88 -5.54
C LYS A 78 -7.53 -0.88 -4.05
N PHE A 79 -6.55 -1.61 -3.55
CA PHE A 79 -6.30 -1.80 -2.15
C PHE A 79 -4.86 -1.43 -1.85
N ILE A 80 -4.66 -0.59 -0.85
CA ILE A 80 -3.34 -0.36 -0.28
C ILE A 80 -3.41 -0.81 1.17
N LEU A 81 -2.51 -1.71 1.56
CA LEU A 81 -2.31 -2.11 2.95
C LEU A 81 -1.04 -1.39 3.41
N PHE A 82 -1.20 -0.50 4.38
CA PHE A 82 -0.13 0.36 4.89
C PHE A 82 0.26 -0.10 6.29
N PHE A 83 1.54 -0.47 6.45
CA PHE A 83 2.10 -1.00 7.69
C PHE A 83 3.24 -0.09 8.15
N THR A 84 3.20 0.33 9.41
CA THR A 84 4.23 1.17 10.06
C THR A 84 4.20 0.91 11.57
N ASP A 85 5.36 0.90 12.23
CA ASP A 85 5.45 0.78 13.69
C ASP A 85 5.74 2.12 14.38
N GLU A 86 5.96 3.21 13.65
CA GLU A 86 6.14 4.56 14.18
C GLU A 86 5.20 5.63 13.61
N GLY A 87 4.93 6.65 14.41
CA GLY A 87 4.20 7.83 13.95
C GLY A 87 5.04 8.68 13.01
N VAL A 88 4.39 9.49 12.18
CA VAL A 88 5.08 10.42 11.26
C VAL A 88 6.10 11.29 12.00
N GLY A 89 5.75 11.79 13.19
CA GLY A 89 6.64 12.62 14.02
C GLY A 89 7.92 11.94 14.50
N GLY A 90 7.94 10.60 14.59
CA GLY A 90 9.12 9.80 14.90
C GLY A 90 10.01 9.52 13.69
N GLY A 91 9.41 9.58 12.50
CA GLY A 91 10.03 9.26 11.21
C GLY A 91 11.03 10.30 10.68
N HIS A 92 11.46 10.08 9.45
CA HIS A 92 12.39 10.93 8.72
C HIS A 92 11.70 12.17 8.14
N GLU A 93 12.25 13.36 8.38
CA GLU A 93 11.71 14.63 7.87
C GLU A 93 10.18 14.78 8.03
N PRO A 94 9.64 14.72 9.26
CA PRO A 94 8.19 14.75 9.50
C PRO A 94 7.50 15.96 8.86
N GLN A 95 8.15 17.13 8.88
CA GLN A 95 7.63 18.33 8.25
C GLN A 95 7.51 18.20 6.72
N PHE A 96 8.49 17.56 6.08
CA PHE A 96 8.44 17.28 4.64
C PHE A 96 7.34 16.27 4.33
N GLN A 97 7.26 15.17 5.09
CA GLN A 97 6.20 14.17 4.94
C GLN A 97 4.80 14.81 5.06
N MET A 98 4.62 15.72 6.02
CA MET A 98 3.34 16.42 6.22
C MET A 98 3.08 17.53 5.20
N SER A 99 4.09 18.01 4.47
CA SER A 99 3.97 19.16 3.55
C SER A 99 3.05 18.93 2.34
N LYS A 100 2.71 17.67 2.05
CA LYS A 100 1.82 17.23 0.96
C LYS A 100 0.67 16.36 1.43
N TYR A 101 0.39 16.36 2.74
CA TYR A 101 -0.49 15.34 3.31
C TYR A 101 -1.93 15.45 2.79
N ASP A 102 -2.48 16.66 2.70
CA ASP A 102 -3.82 16.87 2.14
C ASP A 102 -3.91 16.50 0.65
N GLU A 103 -2.88 16.81 -0.14
CA GLU A 103 -2.80 16.40 -1.55
C GLU A 103 -2.71 14.87 -1.70
N LEU A 104 -1.97 14.20 -0.81
CA LEU A 104 -1.88 12.74 -0.78
C LEU A 104 -3.24 12.10 -0.45
N LEU A 105 -3.95 12.62 0.56
CA LEU A 105 -5.30 12.12 0.90
C LEU A 105 -6.27 12.31 -0.28
N SER A 106 -6.22 13.47 -0.94
CA SER A 106 -7.03 13.76 -2.14
C SER A 106 -6.69 12.80 -3.28
N LYS A 107 -5.40 12.52 -3.50
CA LYS A 107 -4.93 11.55 -4.50
C LYS A 107 -5.46 10.14 -4.23
N LEU A 108 -5.46 9.69 -2.98
CA LEU A 108 -6.00 8.37 -2.60
C LEU A 108 -7.52 8.28 -2.82
N GLU A 109 -8.23 9.36 -2.50
CA GLU A 109 -9.68 9.49 -2.74
C GLU A 109 -10.01 9.47 -4.25
N ASP A 110 -9.32 10.29 -5.05
CA ASP A 110 -9.49 10.35 -6.50
C ASP A 110 -9.19 9.01 -7.18
N LEU A 111 -8.16 8.32 -6.67
CA LEU A 111 -7.81 6.97 -7.13
C LEU A 111 -8.85 5.93 -6.69
N LYS A 112 -9.72 6.24 -5.73
CA LYS A 112 -10.68 5.33 -5.09
C LYS A 112 -10.01 4.09 -4.48
N VAL A 113 -8.88 4.30 -3.82
CA VAL A 113 -8.21 3.25 -3.06
C VAL A 113 -8.98 2.99 -1.78
N LYS A 114 -9.18 1.71 -1.45
CA LYS A 114 -9.53 1.27 -0.10
C LYS A 114 -8.24 1.10 0.69
N LEU A 115 -7.98 2.02 1.61
CA LEU A 115 -6.78 2.01 2.44
C LEU A 115 -7.03 1.14 3.69
N TYR A 116 -6.13 0.21 3.96
CA TYR A 116 -6.11 -0.57 5.19
C TYR A 116 -4.88 -0.14 5.98
N PHE A 117 -5.08 0.66 7.02
CA PHE A 117 -4.01 1.16 7.87
C PHE A 117 -3.75 0.22 9.04
N TYR A 118 -2.48 -0.10 9.27
CA TYR A 118 -1.99 -0.85 10.42
C TYR A 118 -0.74 -0.19 11.00
N GLY A 119 -0.89 0.50 12.12
CA GLY A 119 0.23 1.12 12.82
C GLY A 119 -0.22 1.88 14.07
N PRO A 120 0.65 2.71 14.68
CA PRO A 120 0.34 3.37 15.94
C PRO A 120 -0.82 4.36 15.78
N ASP A 121 -1.65 4.47 16.83
CA ASP A 121 -2.76 5.43 16.85
C ASP A 121 -2.24 6.86 17.12
N THR A 122 -2.00 7.61 16.05
CA THR A 122 -1.49 8.99 16.10
C THR A 122 -2.48 9.97 15.49
N GLU A 123 -2.39 11.24 15.88
CA GLU A 123 -3.28 12.28 15.36
C GLU A 123 -3.17 12.40 13.83
N GLU A 124 -1.94 12.30 13.32
CA GLU A 124 -1.61 12.35 11.90
C GLU A 124 -2.30 11.23 11.14
N TYR A 125 -2.17 9.97 11.57
CA TYR A 125 -2.76 8.83 10.84
C TYR A 125 -4.28 8.75 10.94
N ARG A 126 -4.91 9.33 11.97
CA ARG A 126 -6.38 9.39 12.05
C ARG A 126 -7.01 10.13 10.88
N PHE A 127 -6.29 11.04 10.22
CA PHE A 127 -6.77 11.71 9.03
C PHE A 127 -6.98 10.78 7.83
N PHE A 128 -6.41 9.56 7.83
CA PHE A 128 -6.72 8.55 6.82
C PHE A 128 -8.21 8.19 6.78
N LEU A 129 -8.96 8.37 7.87
CA LEU A 129 -10.41 8.18 7.90
C LEU A 129 -11.18 9.13 6.96
N ARG A 130 -10.52 10.19 6.45
CA ARG A 130 -11.08 11.06 5.40
C ARG A 130 -11.14 10.38 4.04
N VAL A 131 -10.23 9.42 3.76
CA VAL A 131 -10.25 8.66 2.51
C VAL A 131 -11.41 7.66 2.59
N PRO A 132 -12.37 7.70 1.64
CA PRO A 132 -13.55 6.85 1.69
C PRO A 132 -13.22 5.36 1.75
N ALA A 133 -13.96 4.61 2.57
CA ALA A 133 -13.79 3.16 2.76
C ALA A 133 -12.41 2.75 3.30
N THR A 134 -11.75 3.63 4.05
CA THR A 134 -10.57 3.30 4.85
C THR A 134 -10.94 2.42 6.02
N GLU A 135 -10.14 1.36 6.23
CA GLU A 135 -10.17 0.50 7.41
C GLU A 135 -8.98 0.89 8.30
N TYR A 136 -9.26 1.62 9.38
CA TYR A 136 -8.26 2.10 10.32
C TYR A 136 -8.09 1.12 11.47
N ASN A 137 -6.97 0.37 11.49
CA ASN A 137 -6.72 -0.71 12.42
C ASN A 137 -5.44 -0.41 13.23
N PRO A 138 -5.52 0.42 14.28
CA PRO A 138 -4.35 0.76 15.06
C PRO A 138 -3.77 -0.48 15.75
N VAL A 139 -2.44 -0.66 15.63
CA VAL A 139 -1.67 -1.75 16.22
C VAL A 139 -0.33 -1.23 16.72
N GLU A 140 0.14 -1.74 17.86
CA GLU A 140 1.46 -1.36 18.41
C GLU A 140 2.62 -2.13 17.78
N ASN A 141 2.35 -3.35 17.28
CA ASN A 141 3.30 -4.20 16.57
C ASN A 141 2.54 -5.21 15.69
N PHE A 142 3.29 -5.95 14.87
CA PHE A 142 2.73 -6.89 13.89
C PHE A 142 2.74 -8.35 14.33
N ASP A 143 3.25 -8.67 15.52
CA ASP A 143 3.50 -10.05 15.97
C ASP A 143 2.23 -10.91 16.03
N ASN A 144 1.10 -10.28 16.36
CA ASN A 144 -0.20 -10.95 16.49
C ASN A 144 -1.11 -10.77 15.27
N MET A 145 -0.56 -10.26 14.16
CA MET A 145 -1.36 -9.95 12.99
C MET A 145 -1.68 -11.21 12.18
N ASP A 146 -2.97 -11.51 12.06
CA ASP A 146 -3.47 -12.60 11.22
C ASP A 146 -3.80 -12.07 9.82
N PHE A 147 -2.82 -12.18 8.92
CA PHE A 147 -2.97 -11.77 7.52
C PHE A 147 -4.11 -12.51 6.79
N SER A 148 -4.48 -13.72 7.23
CA SER A 148 -5.60 -14.46 6.64
C SER A 148 -6.94 -13.78 6.93
N LYS A 149 -7.10 -13.13 8.09
CA LYS A 149 -8.30 -12.35 8.40
C LYS A 149 -8.39 -11.07 7.56
N ILE A 150 -7.26 -10.40 7.34
CA ILE A 150 -7.18 -9.22 6.46
C ILE A 150 -7.63 -9.59 5.05
N LEU A 151 -7.09 -10.70 4.52
CA LEU A 151 -7.45 -11.24 3.22
C LEU A 151 -8.93 -11.59 3.10
N ASN A 152 -9.47 -12.29 4.09
CA ASN A 152 -10.89 -12.62 4.11
C ASN A 152 -11.78 -11.37 4.12
N THR A 153 -11.32 -10.29 4.77
CA THR A 153 -12.03 -9.01 4.77
C THR A 153 -11.99 -8.36 3.39
N ILE A 154 -10.83 -8.35 2.72
CA ILE A 154 -10.70 -7.85 1.35
C ILE A 154 -11.56 -8.66 0.38
N ALA A 155 -11.52 -9.99 0.46
CA ALA A 155 -12.30 -10.89 -0.40
C ALA A 155 -13.82 -10.69 -0.23
N LYS A 156 -14.29 -10.51 1.02
CA LYS A 156 -15.69 -10.15 1.31
C LYS A 156 -16.03 -8.77 0.73
N SER A 157 -15.14 -7.79 0.89
CA SER A 157 -15.31 -6.43 0.37
C SER A 157 -15.46 -6.41 -1.15
N VAL A 158 -14.66 -7.20 -1.88
CA VAL A 158 -14.79 -7.38 -3.35
C VAL A 158 -16.13 -8.01 -3.70
N SER A 159 -16.51 -9.10 -3.01
CA SER A 159 -17.78 -9.82 -3.29
C SER A 159 -19.02 -8.93 -3.15
N VAL A 160 -19.06 -8.08 -2.11
CA VAL A 160 -20.19 -7.16 -1.83
C VAL A 160 -20.21 -5.97 -2.79
N SER A 161 -19.04 -5.54 -3.28
CA SER A 161 -18.90 -4.28 -4.06
C SER A 161 -19.15 -4.44 -5.57
N SER A 162 -19.60 -5.62 -6.03
CA SER A 162 -19.89 -5.93 -7.44
C SER A 162 -20.96 -5.03 -8.10
N SER A 163 -21.62 -4.16 -7.33
CA SER A 163 -22.69 -3.24 -7.76
C SER A 163 -22.29 -1.75 -7.79
N SER A 164 -21.07 -1.37 -7.36
CA SER A 164 -20.65 0.04 -7.28
C SER A 164 -19.74 0.48 -8.45
N PRO A 165 -19.84 1.73 -8.94
CA PRO A 165 -18.94 2.22 -9.99
C PRO A 165 -17.47 2.24 -9.52
N LEU A 166 -16.65 1.37 -10.14
CA LEU A 166 -15.22 1.21 -9.85
C LEU A 166 -14.32 2.28 -10.46
N ASP A 167 -14.88 3.17 -11.28
CA ASP A 167 -14.16 4.31 -11.86
C ASP A 167 -14.37 5.58 -11.00
N GLY A 168 -13.27 6.27 -10.71
CA GLY A 168 -13.25 7.63 -10.16
C GLY A 168 -14.08 8.59 -11.01
N GLY A 169 -14.83 9.50 -10.36
CA GLY A 169 -15.56 10.55 -11.07
C GLY A 169 -14.58 11.56 -11.67
N GLN A 170 -14.81 11.94 -12.93
CA GLN A 170 -14.18 13.02 -13.71
C GLN A 170 -12.65 13.02 -13.84
N GLY A 171 -12.15 12.51 -14.97
CA GLY A 171 -11.25 13.21 -15.93
C GLY A 171 -9.96 13.92 -15.49
N GLY A 172 -9.62 14.00 -14.20
CA GLY A 172 -8.40 14.63 -13.70
C GLY A 172 -7.21 13.72 -13.91
N VAL A 173 -6.09 14.30 -14.36
CA VAL A 173 -4.80 13.62 -14.37
C VAL A 173 -4.37 13.46 -12.91
N ILE A 174 -4.36 12.24 -12.38
CA ILE A 174 -3.80 11.96 -11.05
C ILE A 174 -2.35 12.43 -11.05
N GLN A 175 -2.02 13.39 -10.20
CA GLN A 175 -0.66 13.89 -10.07
C GLN A 175 0.25 12.79 -9.54
N LYS A 176 1.35 12.55 -10.26
CA LYS A 176 2.41 11.63 -9.84
C LYS A 176 3.52 12.36 -9.09
N ASP A 177 4.24 11.62 -8.27
CA ASP A 177 5.42 12.07 -7.53
C ASP A 177 5.17 13.38 -6.78
N LEU A 178 4.20 13.37 -5.85
CA LEU A 178 3.81 14.56 -5.07
C LEU A 178 5.00 15.13 -4.27
N TYR A 179 5.91 14.25 -3.86
CA TYR A 179 7.06 14.57 -3.03
C TYR A 179 8.35 14.81 -3.84
N ASN A 180 8.37 14.63 -5.17
CA ASN A 180 9.58 14.70 -6.01
C ASN A 180 10.70 13.74 -5.55
N ILE A 181 10.33 12.50 -5.23
CA ILE A 181 11.22 11.47 -4.67
C ILE A 181 11.54 10.34 -5.65
N ASP A 182 11.16 10.43 -6.93
CA ASP A 182 11.42 9.37 -7.93
C ASP A 182 12.89 8.94 -7.98
N ASN A 183 13.83 9.85 -7.71
CA ASN A 183 15.27 9.56 -7.68
C ASN A 183 15.70 8.63 -6.52
N TYR A 184 14.86 8.47 -5.50
CA TYR A 184 15.07 7.59 -4.35
C TYR A 184 14.39 6.22 -4.51
N VAL A 185 13.61 6.04 -5.58
CA VAL A 185 12.86 4.82 -5.87
C VAL A 185 13.71 3.84 -6.67
N GLN A 186 13.92 2.64 -6.13
CA GLN A 186 14.65 1.56 -6.76
C GLN A 186 13.73 0.37 -7.03
N VAL A 187 13.62 -0.02 -8.30
CA VAL A 187 12.82 -1.20 -8.70
C VAL A 187 13.60 -2.49 -8.42
N ILE A 188 12.98 -3.40 -7.66
CA ILE A 188 13.46 -4.77 -7.48
C ILE A 188 13.00 -5.61 -8.67
N ASN A 189 13.91 -5.83 -9.61
CA ASN A 189 13.72 -6.80 -10.68
C ASN A 189 14.25 -8.17 -10.23
N VAL A 190 13.37 -9.10 -9.91
CA VAL A 190 13.76 -10.51 -9.76
C VAL A 190 13.82 -11.10 -11.16
N ARG A 191 15.03 -11.47 -11.61
CA ARG A 191 15.20 -12.23 -12.85
C ARG A 191 14.45 -13.56 -12.69
N LYS A 192 13.62 -13.89 -13.70
CA LYS A 192 13.07 -15.25 -13.87
C LYS A 192 14.20 -16.26 -14.02
#